data_AF-A0AAU9VAI1-F1
#
_entry.id   AF-A0AAU9VAI1-F1
#
_cell.length_a   1.000
_cell.length_b   1.000
_cell.length_c   1.000
_cell.angle_alpha   90.00
_cell.angle_beta   90.00
_cell.angle_gamma   90.00
#
_symmetry.space_group_name_H-M   'P 1'
#
loop_
_entity.id
_entity.type
_entity.pdbx_description
1 polymer ?
#
loop_
_entity_poly.entity_id
_entity_poly.type
_entity_poly.pdbx_seq_one_letter_code
_entity_poly.pdbx_strand_id
1 'polypeptide(L)'
;MTNNYIVSVPKLKGRENYTEWVLAVENFLVLEGTFDHVKVTKPDEAAVDAKTKAKLILTIDPSLYVHIKDSKTTKELWEKLKNMFDDSGFIRRISLLRTLISIRLENCTSMTSYVTQNIETSQKLSGSGFNINGEWVGSLLLAGLSEKYSPMIMAIEHSGIA
;
A
#
# COMPACT_ATOMS: atom_id res chain seq x y z
N MET A 1 -32.47 -24.40 -1.84
CA MET A 1 -31.06 -24.68 -2.24
C MET A 1 -30.22 -23.54 -1.73
N THR A 2 -29.32 -23.79 -0.78
CA THR A 2 -28.35 -22.78 -0.32
C THR A 2 -27.29 -22.67 -1.42
N ASN A 3 -27.35 -21.62 -2.23
CA ASN A 3 -26.31 -21.39 -3.23
C ASN A 3 -24.99 -21.19 -2.50
N ASN A 4 -24.04 -22.09 -2.72
CA ASN A 4 -22.75 -22.03 -2.07
C ASN A 4 -21.80 -21.15 -2.89
N TYR A 5 -22.00 -19.83 -2.82
CA TYR A 5 -21.24 -18.84 -3.58
C TYR A 5 -19.74 -18.83 -3.23
N ILE A 6 -19.35 -19.48 -2.13
CA ILE A 6 -17.96 -19.56 -1.67
C ILE A 6 -17.03 -20.26 -2.67
N VAL A 7 -17.57 -21.16 -3.52
CA VAL A 7 -16.80 -21.88 -4.53
C VAL A 7 -16.30 -20.95 -5.63
N SER A 8 -16.98 -19.81 -5.82
CA SER A 8 -16.61 -18.78 -6.81
C SER A 8 -15.58 -17.79 -6.27
N VAL A 9 -15.26 -17.82 -4.97
CA VAL A 9 -14.28 -16.92 -4.36
C VAL A 9 -12.91 -17.58 -4.40
N PRO A 10 -11.90 -16.99 -5.06
CA PRO A 10 -10.54 -17.53 -5.03
C PRO A 10 -9.99 -17.52 -3.61
N LYS A 11 -9.08 -18.44 -3.27
CA LYS A 11 -8.41 -18.43 -1.97
C LYS A 11 -7.42 -17.26 -1.90
N LEU A 12 -7.40 -16.49 -0.81
CA LEU A 12 -6.37 -15.48 -0.58
C LEU A 12 -5.02 -16.17 -0.40
N LYS A 13 -4.10 -15.97 -1.35
CA LYS A 13 -2.73 -16.53 -1.31
C LYS A 13 -1.71 -15.52 -0.80
N GLY A 14 -2.08 -14.25 -0.77
CA GLY A 14 -1.25 -13.16 -0.28
C GLY A 14 -1.48 -11.90 -1.10
N ARG A 15 -0.43 -11.09 -1.26
CA ARG A 15 -0.53 -9.81 -1.97
C ARG A 15 -0.85 -9.95 -3.46
N GLU A 16 -0.39 -11.05 -4.08
CA GLU A 16 -0.54 -11.28 -5.52
C GLU A 16 -1.98 -11.25 -6.01
N ASN A 17 -2.93 -11.69 -5.17
CA ASN A 17 -4.33 -11.77 -5.52
C ASN A 17 -5.23 -11.01 -4.55
N TYR A 18 -4.67 -10.14 -3.70
CA TYR A 18 -5.43 -9.44 -2.67
C TYR A 18 -6.53 -8.55 -3.25
N THR A 19 -6.24 -7.76 -4.29
CA THR A 19 -7.23 -6.85 -4.91
C THR A 19 -8.41 -7.60 -5.52
N GLU A 20 -8.15 -8.68 -6.26
CA GLU A 20 -9.19 -9.53 -6.85
C GLU A 20 -9.97 -10.28 -5.78
N TRP A 21 -9.28 -10.76 -4.74
CA TRP A 21 -9.89 -11.43 -3.61
C TRP A 21 -10.82 -10.51 -2.82
N VAL A 22 -10.41 -9.26 -2.55
CA VAL A 22 -11.26 -8.26 -1.88
C VAL A 22 -12.55 -8.08 -2.67
N LEU A 23 -12.45 -7.84 -3.98
CA LEU A 23 -13.62 -7.66 -4.83
C LEU A 23 -14.56 -8.88 -4.79
N ALA A 24 -14.00 -10.10 -4.87
CA ALA A 24 -14.78 -11.33 -4.81
C ALA A 24 -15.47 -11.52 -3.45
N VAL A 25 -14.76 -11.25 -2.35
CA VAL A 25 -15.30 -11.39 -1.00
C VAL A 25 -16.35 -10.32 -0.69
N GLU A 26 -16.15 -9.07 -1.11
CA GLU A 26 -17.15 -8.01 -0.94
C GLU A 26 -18.47 -8.39 -1.62
N ASN A 27 -18.43 -8.85 -2.88
CA ASN A 27 -19.61 -9.31 -3.60
C ASN A 27 -20.24 -10.56 -2.95
N PHE A 28 -19.42 -11.51 -2.50
CA PHE A 28 -19.89 -12.69 -1.77
C PHE A 28 -20.64 -12.31 -0.47
N LEU A 29 -20.10 -11.38 0.31
CA LEU A 29 -20.72 -10.93 1.56
C LEU A 29 -22.00 -10.10 1.32
N VAL A 30 -22.08 -9.37 0.21
CA VAL A 30 -23.30 -8.70 -0.23
C VAL A 30 -24.38 -9.72 -0.60
N LEU A 31 -24.04 -10.77 -1.35
CA LEU A 31 -24.99 -11.85 -1.70
C LEU A 31 -25.51 -12.60 -0.48
N GLU A 32 -24.69 -12.72 0.57
CA GLU A 32 -25.06 -13.34 1.84
C GLU A 32 -25.77 -12.38 2.81
N GLY A 33 -25.87 -11.09 2.48
CA GLY A 33 -26.50 -10.07 3.33
C GLY A 33 -25.74 -9.74 4.61
N THR A 34 -24.45 -10.11 4.72
CA THR A 34 -23.65 -9.96 5.94
C THR A 34 -22.50 -8.95 5.81
N PHE A 35 -22.46 -8.16 4.74
CA PHE A 35 -21.40 -7.19 4.46
C PHE A 35 -21.24 -6.13 5.57
N ASP A 36 -22.31 -5.77 6.28
CA ASP A 36 -22.28 -4.78 7.35
C ASP A 36 -21.29 -5.13 8.49
N HIS A 37 -21.10 -6.43 8.78
CA HIS A 37 -20.20 -6.90 9.85
C HIS A 37 -18.71 -6.66 9.54
N VAL A 38 -18.38 -6.41 8.28
CA VAL A 38 -17.03 -6.02 7.86
C VAL A 38 -16.73 -4.56 8.21
N LYS A 39 -17.76 -3.71 8.23
CA LYS A 39 -17.63 -2.27 8.47
C LYS A 39 -17.85 -1.89 9.94
N VAL A 40 -18.84 -2.50 10.58
CA VAL A 40 -19.29 -2.15 11.93
C VAL A 40 -19.41 -3.41 12.77
N THR A 41 -18.80 -3.37 13.96
CA THR A 41 -19.04 -4.39 14.97
C THR A 41 -20.43 -4.15 15.56
N LYS A 42 -21.37 -5.06 15.30
CA LYS A 42 -22.72 -5.05 15.88
C LYS A 42 -22.78 -6.05 17.05
N PRO A 43 -22.76 -5.61 18.32
CA PRO A 43 -22.74 -6.51 19.48
C PRO A 43 -23.98 -7.41 19.57
N ASP A 44 -25.13 -6.90 19.12
CA ASP A 44 -26.43 -7.58 19.19
C ASP A 44 -26.56 -8.73 18.17
N GLU A 45 -25.61 -8.87 17.24
CA GLU A 45 -25.63 -9.86 16.15
C GLU A 45 -24.40 -10.79 16.19
N ALA A 46 -23.92 -11.14 17.39
CA ALA A 46 -22.71 -11.95 17.59
C ALA A 46 -22.73 -13.30 16.84
N ALA A 47 -23.90 -13.95 16.72
CA ALA A 47 -24.03 -15.21 15.97
C ALA A 47 -23.84 -15.02 14.45
N VAL A 48 -24.29 -13.89 13.91
CA VAL A 48 -24.13 -13.53 12.49
C VAL A 48 -22.69 -13.10 12.22
N ASP A 49 -22.06 -12.35 13.14
CA ASP A 49 -20.64 -12.02 13.07
C ASP A 49 -19.76 -13.27 13.06
N ALA A 50 -20.01 -14.23 13.96
CA ALA A 50 -19.26 -15.49 14.00
C ALA A 50 -19.40 -16.29 12.68
N LYS A 51 -20.61 -16.33 12.10
CA LYS A 51 -20.85 -16.97 10.80
C LYS A 51 -20.14 -16.26 9.66
N THR A 52 -20.13 -14.93 9.67
CA THR A 52 -19.46 -14.10 8.66
C THR A 52 -17.95 -14.27 8.72
N LYS A 53 -17.38 -14.23 9.93
CA LYS A 53 -15.97 -14.53 10.18
C LYS A 53 -15.58 -15.92 9.69
N ALA A 54 -16.37 -16.95 10.01
CA ALA A 54 -16.09 -18.32 9.56
C ALA A 54 -16.06 -18.40 8.03
N LYS A 55 -17.04 -17.79 7.35
CA LYS A 55 -17.06 -17.71 5.89
C LYS A 55 -15.85 -16.96 5.33
N LEU A 56 -15.46 -15.85 5.94
CA LEU A 56 -14.29 -15.08 5.55
C LEU A 56 -13.02 -15.92 5.67
N ILE A 57 -12.82 -16.63 6.78
CA ILE A 57 -11.69 -17.56 6.99
C ILE A 57 -11.68 -18.65 5.91
N LEU A 58 -12.84 -19.18 5.54
CA LEU A 58 -12.98 -20.18 4.48
C LEU A 58 -12.62 -19.64 3.09
N THR A 59 -12.46 -18.34 2.88
CA THR A 59 -11.96 -17.74 1.63
C THR A 59 -10.45 -17.50 1.65
N ILE A 60 -9.76 -17.86 2.73
CA ILE A 60 -8.34 -17.61 2.94
C ILE A 60 -7.55 -18.93 2.82
N ASP A 61 -6.32 -18.86 2.31
CA ASP A 61 -5.43 -20.01 2.27
C ASP A 61 -4.95 -20.39 3.70
N PRO A 62 -4.94 -21.69 4.06
CA PRO A 62 -4.52 -22.15 5.39
C PRO A 62 -3.13 -21.67 5.82
N SER A 63 -2.22 -21.41 4.88
CA SER A 63 -0.88 -20.86 5.18
C SER A 63 -0.94 -19.52 5.92
N LEU A 64 -2.02 -18.74 5.74
CA LEU A 64 -2.18 -17.42 6.35
C LEU A 64 -2.87 -17.47 7.72
N TYR A 65 -3.38 -18.63 8.15
CA TYR A 65 -4.15 -18.76 9.41
C TYR A 65 -3.35 -18.36 10.65
N VAL A 66 -2.03 -18.59 10.64
CA VAL A 66 -1.13 -18.19 11.73
C VAL A 66 -1.22 -16.69 12.02
N HIS A 67 -1.46 -15.87 11.00
CA HIS A 67 -1.54 -14.43 11.14
C HIS A 67 -2.92 -13.94 11.59
N ILE A 68 -3.98 -14.72 11.42
CA ILE A 68 -5.36 -14.26 11.65
C ILE A 68 -6.07 -14.94 12.83
N LYS A 69 -5.47 -15.97 13.44
CA LYS A 69 -6.04 -16.76 14.54
C LYS A 69 -6.48 -15.95 15.77
N ASP A 70 -5.81 -14.83 16.05
CA ASP A 70 -6.07 -14.02 17.25
C ASP A 70 -7.23 -13.02 17.08
N SER A 71 -7.71 -12.84 15.84
CA SER A 71 -8.76 -11.86 15.52
C SER A 71 -10.08 -12.33 16.13
N LYS A 72 -10.78 -11.48 16.88
CA LYS A 72 -12.02 -11.85 17.60
C LYS A 72 -13.26 -11.61 16.74
N THR A 73 -13.32 -10.48 16.04
CA THR A 73 -14.49 -10.05 15.24
C THR A 73 -14.23 -10.13 13.73
N THR A 74 -15.29 -10.14 12.90
CA THR A 74 -15.15 -10.08 11.43
C THR A 74 -14.43 -8.81 11.00
N LYS A 75 -14.76 -7.67 11.60
CA LYS A 75 -14.12 -6.38 11.33
C LYS A 75 -12.62 -6.41 11.60
N GLU A 76 -12.21 -6.89 12.77
CA GLU A 76 -10.79 -6.98 13.15
C GLU A 76 -10.02 -7.89 12.17
N LEU A 77 -10.62 -9.02 11.79
CA LEU A 77 -10.05 -9.90 10.77
C LEU A 77 -9.86 -9.17 9.43
N TRP A 78 -10.88 -8.45 8.96
CA TRP A 78 -10.83 -7.72 7.72
C TRP A 78 -9.80 -6.59 7.72
N GLU A 79 -9.75 -5.79 8.80
CA GLU A 79 -8.75 -4.74 8.97
C GLU A 79 -7.33 -5.31 9.03
N LYS A 80 -7.13 -6.46 9.67
CA LYS A 80 -5.83 -7.14 9.71
C LYS A 80 -5.40 -7.60 8.33
N LEU A 81 -6.30 -8.21 7.56
CA LEU A 81 -6.03 -8.62 6.17
C LEU A 81 -5.72 -7.41 5.28
N LYS A 82 -6.45 -6.31 5.46
CA LYS A 82 -6.18 -5.05 4.78
C LYS A 82 -4.79 -4.52 5.13
N ASN A 83 -4.46 -4.42 6.40
CA ASN A 83 -3.14 -3.95 6.82
C ASN A 83 -1.98 -4.86 6.36
N MET A 84 -2.23 -6.16 6.17
CA MET A 84 -1.21 -7.12 5.75
C MET A 84 -1.00 -7.18 4.22
N PHE A 85 -2.06 -6.94 3.44
CA PHE A 85 -2.06 -7.23 2.01
C PHE A 85 -2.49 -6.05 1.12
N ASP A 86 -3.09 -4.99 1.68
CA ASP A 86 -3.34 -3.72 0.99
C ASP A 86 -2.04 -2.92 0.86
N ASP A 87 -1.17 -3.47 0.04
CA ASP A 87 0.17 -2.97 -0.25
C ASP A 87 0.15 -1.96 -1.42
N SER A 88 -1.03 -1.61 -1.92
CA SER A 88 -1.20 -0.68 -3.04
C SER A 88 -0.48 0.66 -2.78
N GLY A 89 -0.46 1.10 -1.51
CA GLY A 89 0.36 2.21 -1.04
C GLY A 89 1.84 1.86 -0.91
N PHE A 90 2.19 0.74 -0.26
CA PHE A 90 3.58 0.41 0.07
C PHE A 90 4.45 0.04 -1.14
N ILE A 91 3.98 -0.83 -2.04
CA ILE A 91 4.70 -1.20 -3.26
C ILE A 91 4.84 0.02 -4.18
N ARG A 92 3.78 0.83 -4.30
CA ARG A 92 3.81 2.08 -5.06
C ARG A 92 4.81 3.07 -4.46
N ARG A 93 4.86 3.22 -3.13
CA ARG A 93 5.85 4.05 -2.43
C ARG A 93 7.27 3.58 -2.71
N ILE A 94 7.53 2.27 -2.62
CA ILE A 94 8.86 1.70 -2.92
C ILE A 94 9.24 1.95 -4.39
N SER A 95 8.33 1.74 -5.33
CA SER A 95 8.58 1.97 -6.75
C SER A 95 8.86 3.46 -7.04
N LEU A 96 8.09 4.37 -6.45
CA LEU A 96 8.30 5.81 -6.55
C LEU A 96 9.61 6.24 -5.89
N LEU A 97 9.95 5.70 -4.72
CA LEU A 97 11.22 5.98 -4.05
C LEU A 97 12.40 5.50 -4.89
N ARG A 98 12.34 4.28 -5.43
CA ARG A 98 13.36 3.75 -6.35
C ARG A 98 13.50 4.65 -7.58
N THR A 99 12.39 5.11 -8.14
CA THR A 99 12.41 6.03 -9.27
C THR A 99 13.11 7.33 -8.87
N LEU A 100 12.72 7.93 -7.75
CA LEU A 100 13.28 9.18 -7.23
C LEU A 100 14.79 9.12 -7.02
N ILE A 101 15.30 8.08 -6.34
CA ILE A 101 16.75 7.92 -6.09
C ILE A 101 17.55 7.59 -7.34
N SER A 102 16.90 7.13 -8.42
CA SER A 102 17.54 6.80 -9.69
C SER A 102 17.52 7.96 -10.70
N ILE A 103 16.83 9.06 -10.41
CA ILE A 103 16.88 10.25 -11.27
C ILE A 103 18.31 10.79 -11.26
N ARG A 104 18.88 10.94 -12.45
CA ARG A 104 20.21 11.52 -12.69
C ARG A 104 20.09 12.55 -13.79
N LEU A 105 20.83 13.64 -13.68
CA LEU A 105 20.82 14.71 -14.69
C LEU A 105 21.22 14.20 -16.08
N GLU A 106 22.10 13.19 -16.14
CA GLU A 106 22.58 12.55 -17.37
C GLU A 106 21.45 11.87 -18.17
N ASN A 107 20.38 11.45 -17.48
CA ASN A 107 19.21 10.81 -18.09
C ASN A 107 18.12 11.82 -18.47
N CYS A 108 18.36 13.13 -18.29
CA CYS A 108 17.41 14.20 -18.57
C CYS A 108 17.89 15.10 -19.72
N THR A 109 16.95 15.68 -20.47
CA THR A 109 17.27 16.56 -21.62
C THR A 109 17.81 17.93 -21.21
N SER A 110 17.47 18.39 -20.00
CA SER A 110 17.88 19.68 -19.46
C SER A 110 17.83 19.71 -17.93
N MET A 111 18.49 20.70 -17.32
CA MET A 111 18.44 20.94 -15.88
C MET A 111 16.99 21.18 -15.40
N THR A 112 16.21 21.94 -16.15
CA THR A 112 14.79 22.18 -15.85
C THR A 112 14.01 20.87 -15.85
N SER A 113 14.19 20.02 -16.86
CA SER A 113 13.53 18.71 -16.93
C SER A 113 13.91 17.81 -15.75
N TYR A 114 15.19 17.83 -15.35
CA TYR A 114 15.69 17.08 -14.20
C TYR A 114 15.02 17.52 -12.89
N VAL A 115 15.00 18.83 -12.62
CA VAL A 115 14.37 19.40 -11.42
C VAL A 115 12.87 19.10 -11.40
N THR A 116 12.17 19.32 -12.52
CA THR A 116 10.74 19.03 -12.64
C THR A 116 10.44 17.56 -12.35
N GLN A 117 11.21 16.61 -12.92
CA GLN A 117 10.98 15.19 -12.71
C GLN A 117 11.22 14.78 -11.24
N ASN A 118 12.22 15.36 -10.58
CA ASN A 118 12.49 15.13 -9.16
C ASN A 118 11.33 15.64 -8.28
N ILE A 119 10.86 16.87 -8.52
CA ILE A 119 9.76 17.49 -7.77
C ILE A 119 8.44 16.75 -8.00
N GLU A 120 8.12 16.38 -9.24
CA GLU A 120 6.89 15.63 -9.52
C GLU A 120 6.90 14.26 -8.86
N THR A 121 8.05 13.57 -8.86
CA THR A 121 8.17 12.24 -8.26
C THR A 121 8.10 12.32 -6.74
N SER A 122 8.71 13.34 -6.12
CA SER A 122 8.60 13.58 -4.68
C SER A 122 7.17 13.92 -4.27
N GLN A 123 6.46 14.76 -5.03
CA GLN A 123 5.04 15.07 -4.81
C GLN A 123 4.15 13.83 -4.93
N LYS A 124 4.37 12.97 -5.94
CA LYS A 124 3.66 11.69 -6.08
C LYS A 124 3.91 10.77 -4.89
N LEU A 125 5.13 10.76 -4.36
CA LEU A 125 5.50 10.00 -3.16
C LEU A 125 4.80 10.58 -1.91
N SER A 126 4.78 11.90 -1.73
CA SER A 126 4.03 12.57 -0.66
C SER A 126 2.53 12.29 -0.72
N GLY A 127 1.92 12.39 -1.90
CA GLY A 127 0.50 12.09 -2.12
C GLY A 127 0.12 10.63 -1.82
N SER A 128 1.10 9.71 -1.83
CA SER A 128 0.89 8.32 -1.45
C SER A 128 0.95 8.07 0.07
N GLY A 129 1.20 9.11 0.89
CA GLY A 129 1.32 9.03 2.35
C GLY A 129 2.73 8.77 2.86
N PHE A 130 3.76 8.95 2.02
CA PHE A 130 5.17 8.92 2.44
C PHE A 130 5.68 10.36 2.55
N ASN A 131 5.88 10.84 3.78
CA ASN A 131 6.31 12.21 4.01
C ASN A 131 7.80 12.36 3.64
N ILE A 132 8.08 13.11 2.58
CA ILE A 132 9.43 13.54 2.21
C ILE A 132 9.54 15.04 2.47
N ASN A 133 10.53 15.46 3.26
CA ASN A 133 10.71 16.87 3.57
C ASN A 133 11.52 17.57 2.45
N GLY A 134 11.49 18.90 2.44
CA GLY A 134 12.17 19.70 1.41
C GLY A 134 13.70 19.50 1.41
N GLU A 135 14.29 19.32 2.59
CA GLU A 135 15.71 19.03 2.76
C GLU A 135 16.12 17.72 2.06
N TRP A 136 15.34 16.65 2.22
CA TRP A 136 15.56 15.39 1.52
C TRP A 136 15.45 15.54 0.01
N VAL A 137 14.47 16.29 -0.48
CA VAL A 137 14.34 16.57 -1.92
C VAL A 137 15.54 17.36 -2.42
N GLY A 138 16.02 18.35 -1.65
CA GLY A 138 17.23 19.11 -1.96
C GLY A 138 18.49 18.25 -2.03
N SER A 139 18.70 17.37 -1.05
CA SER A 139 19.82 16.42 -1.02
C SER A 139 19.77 15.44 -2.20
N LEU A 140 18.59 14.93 -2.54
CA LEU A 140 18.39 14.06 -3.71
C LEU A 140 18.66 14.80 -5.03
N LEU A 141 18.25 16.06 -5.11
CA LEU A 141 18.55 16.92 -6.26
C LEU A 141 20.05 17.13 -6.43
N LEU A 142 20.80 17.38 -5.35
CA LEU A 142 22.26 17.54 -5.41
C LEU A 142 22.96 16.22 -5.75
N ALA A 143 22.53 15.10 -5.14
CA ALA A 143 23.12 13.79 -5.36
C ALA A 143 22.93 13.25 -6.79
N GLY A 144 21.92 13.71 -7.52
CA GLY A 144 21.69 13.32 -8.91
C GLY A 144 22.37 14.19 -9.97
N LEU A 145 23.10 15.23 -9.56
CA LEU A 145 23.90 16.06 -10.47
C LEU A 145 25.17 15.32 -10.93
N SER A 146 25.61 15.59 -12.15
CA SER A 146 26.87 15.06 -12.70
C SER A 146 28.10 15.70 -12.04
N GLU A 147 29.27 15.04 -12.08
CA GLU A 147 30.50 15.50 -11.44
C GLU A 147 30.96 16.93 -11.80
N LYS A 148 30.55 17.46 -12.95
CA LYS A 148 30.84 18.85 -13.35
C LYS A 148 30.33 19.90 -12.35
N TYR A 149 29.37 19.54 -11.49
CA TYR A 149 28.84 20.40 -10.42
C TYR A 149 29.49 20.15 -9.06
N SER A 150 30.46 19.24 -8.95
CA SER A 150 31.14 18.90 -7.70
C SER A 150 31.68 20.12 -6.92
N PRO A 151 32.33 21.13 -7.57
CA PRO A 151 32.75 22.34 -6.86
C PRO A 151 31.60 23.15 -6.25
N MET A 152 30.44 23.18 -6.92
CA MET A 152 29.24 23.87 -6.43
C MET A 152 28.61 23.08 -5.27
N ILE A 153 28.54 21.76 -5.37
CA ILE A 153 28.00 20.89 -4.31
C ILE A 153 28.84 21.04 -3.04
N MET A 154 30.17 20.95 -3.14
CA MET A 154 31.07 21.17 -2.00
C MET A 154 30.90 22.55 -1.36
N ALA A 155 30.73 23.61 -2.18
CA ALA A 155 30.50 24.95 -1.66
C ALA A 155 29.17 25.05 -0.88
N ILE A 156 28.11 24.37 -1.34
CA ILE A 156 26.81 24.32 -0.67
C ILE A 156 26.91 23.52 0.63
N GLU A 157 27.54 22.35 0.62
CA GLU A 157 27.75 21.50 1.81
C GLU A 157 28.53 22.23 2.91
N HIS A 158 29.56 23.00 2.54
CA HIS A 158 30.37 23.77 3.47
C HIS A 158 29.72 25.09 3.92
N SER A 159 28.66 25.56 3.24
CA SER A 159 28.00 26.82 3.57
C SER A 159 27.08 26.76 4.79
N GLY A 160 26.80 25.56 5.32
CA GLY A 160 25.94 25.39 6.50
C GLY A 160 24.48 25.82 6.30
N ILE A 161 24.05 26.01 5.05
CA ILE A 161 22.65 26.28 4.70
C ILE A 161 21.93 24.93 4.67
N ALA A 162 21.63 24.40 5.85
CA ALA A 162 20.72 23.29 6.10
C ALA A 162 19.46 23.80 6.79
#